data_AF-A0A415ME71-F1
#
_entry.id   AF-A0A415ME71-F1
#
_cell.length_a   1.000
_cell.length_b   1.000
_cell.length_c   1.000
_cell.angle_alpha   90.00
_cell.angle_beta   90.00
_cell.angle_gamma   90.00
#
_symmetry.space_group_name_H-M   'P 1'
#
loop_
_entity.id
_entity.type
_entity.pdbx_description
1 polymer ?
#
loop_
_entity_poly.entity_id
_entity_poly.type
_entity_poly.pdbx_seq_one_letter_code
_entity_poly.pdbx_strand_id
1 'polypeptide(L)'
;MEKYLPTKRCRNLRQRYVKNNIDVNIKELIETDFPVAFIIHDYQSVYENAKSYDDFYGNGEYKMFSEEMRTYNGKLFKPVRISHGTAISTNFESFDYIKQRIQDYDPYWKGGEDFTEKSIVKESNIEECKQIIFSRAENYVIFDGKVWETCGEPMYNVTTFGLGHNHGGTGFFIQYNYNSNISNKNYFNALEREKAITYGKQVALNRGDTNSIDNMGEHDIIEVLMPEMVTRNPQKEHGEGDSFMNLIEDVITNTDSSMEAGLLTACLCANEISKE
;
A
#
# COMPACT_ATOMS: atom_id res chain seq x y z
N MET A 1 20.36 -13.91 15.25
CA MET A 1 20.59 -15.33 15.58
C MET A 1 22.06 -15.71 15.42
N GLU A 2 22.60 -16.41 16.40
CA GLU A 2 23.93 -17.04 16.32
C GLU A 2 23.81 -18.56 16.50
N LYS A 3 24.65 -19.31 15.79
CA LYS A 3 24.88 -20.74 16.08
C LYS A 3 26.19 -20.91 16.82
N TYR A 4 26.20 -21.67 17.91
CA TYR A 4 27.37 -21.88 18.75
C TYR A 4 27.52 -23.33 19.22
N LEU A 5 28.74 -23.69 19.61
CA LEU A 5 29.03 -24.89 20.39
C LEU A 5 29.21 -24.50 21.86
N PRO A 6 28.57 -25.17 22.83
CA PRO A 6 28.68 -24.81 24.26
C PRO A 6 30.10 -24.95 24.82
N THR A 7 30.85 -25.93 24.30
CA THR A 7 32.27 -26.15 24.61
C THR A 7 33.01 -26.68 23.38
N LYS A 8 34.34 -26.66 23.41
CA LYS A 8 35.21 -27.26 22.38
C LYS A 8 34.94 -28.75 22.09
N ARG A 9 34.40 -29.50 23.05
CA ARG A 9 34.14 -30.95 22.93
C ARG A 9 32.75 -31.26 22.39
N CYS A 10 31.82 -30.31 22.47
CA CYS A 10 30.46 -30.49 21.96
C CYS A 10 30.48 -30.52 20.43
N ARG A 11 29.67 -31.41 19.83
CA ARG A 11 29.49 -31.51 18.38
C ARG A 11 28.15 -30.94 17.90
N ASN A 12 27.19 -30.80 18.81
CA ASN A 12 25.85 -30.32 18.48
C ASN A 12 25.82 -28.78 18.55
N LEU A 13 25.46 -28.15 17.44
CA LEU A 13 25.21 -26.72 17.38
C LEU A 13 23.93 -26.37 18.14
N ARG A 14 23.98 -25.27 18.87
CA ARG A 14 22.83 -24.64 19.51
C ARG A 14 22.62 -23.26 18.92
N GLN A 15 21.42 -22.72 19.10
CA GLN A 15 21.03 -21.39 18.62
C GLN A 15 20.75 -20.47 19.80
N ARG A 16 21.13 -19.21 19.65
CA ARG A 16 20.71 -18.12 20.53
C ARG A 16 20.34 -16.89 19.72
N TYR A 17 19.48 -16.05 20.28
CA TYR A 17 19.26 -14.71 19.79
C TYR A 17 20.05 -13.73 20.66
N VAL A 18 20.50 -12.63 20.07
CA VAL A 18 21.38 -11.66 20.72
C VAL A 18 20.84 -10.28 20.44
N LYS A 19 20.76 -9.45 21.48
CA LYS A 19 20.40 -8.04 21.35
C LYS A 19 21.61 -7.26 20.85
N ASN A 20 21.40 -6.40 19.85
CA ASN A 20 22.42 -5.51 19.32
C ASN A 20 21.86 -4.11 19.13
N ASN A 21 22.74 -3.10 19.09
CA ASN A 21 22.38 -1.72 18.77
C ASN A 21 23.25 -1.27 17.59
N ILE A 22 22.65 -0.54 16.66
CA ILE A 22 23.35 0.01 15.50
C ILE A 22 22.92 1.45 15.27
N ASP A 23 23.85 2.26 14.79
CA ASP A 23 23.57 3.63 14.38
C ASP A 23 23.13 3.64 12.91
N VAL A 24 22.03 4.32 12.63
CA VAL A 24 21.44 4.43 11.28
C VAL A 24 21.25 5.91 10.98
N ASN A 25 21.77 6.35 9.84
CA ASN A 25 21.61 7.73 9.38
C ASN A 25 20.46 7.83 8.39
N ILE A 26 19.52 8.74 8.64
CA ILE A 26 18.45 9.07 7.71
C ILE A 26 18.82 10.37 6.99
N LYS A 27 18.65 10.40 5.67
CA LYS A 27 18.99 11.56 4.85
C LYS A 27 17.98 12.69 5.09
N GLU A 28 18.47 13.85 5.49
CA GLU A 28 17.70 15.10 5.43
C GLU A 28 17.92 15.76 4.07
N LEU A 29 16.82 16.18 3.45
CA LEU A 29 16.80 16.83 2.14
C LEU A 29 16.43 18.30 2.29
N ILE A 30 16.76 19.08 1.26
CA ILE A 30 16.36 20.47 1.09
C ILE A 30 15.41 20.59 -0.08
N GLU A 31 14.70 21.72 -0.15
CA GLU A 31 13.62 21.93 -1.13
C GLU A 31 14.08 21.77 -2.58
N THR A 32 15.30 22.23 -2.90
CA THR A 32 15.86 22.13 -4.26
C THR A 32 16.10 20.69 -4.71
N ASP A 33 16.39 19.80 -3.77
CA ASP A 33 16.70 18.39 -4.05
C ASP A 33 15.46 17.50 -3.98
N PHE A 34 14.34 18.04 -3.47
CA PHE A 34 13.11 17.31 -3.19
C PHE A 34 11.87 18.02 -3.73
N PRO A 35 11.79 18.23 -5.07
CA PRO A 35 10.68 18.93 -5.69
C PRO A 35 9.37 18.15 -5.60
N VAL A 36 8.25 18.86 -5.70
CA VAL A 36 6.91 18.28 -5.78
C VAL A 36 6.67 17.73 -7.18
N ALA A 37 6.43 16.43 -7.29
CA ALA A 37 6.12 15.75 -8.55
C ALA A 37 4.61 15.67 -8.81
N PHE A 38 3.82 15.48 -7.74
CA PHE A 38 2.36 15.40 -7.81
C PHE A 38 1.70 16.12 -6.63
N ILE A 39 0.48 16.61 -6.83
CA ILE A 39 -0.46 16.94 -5.76
C ILE A 39 -1.67 16.00 -5.90
N ILE A 40 -1.97 15.25 -4.84
CA ILE A 40 -3.06 14.29 -4.81
C ILE A 40 -4.23 14.88 -4.07
N HIS A 41 -5.40 14.93 -4.70
CA HIS A 41 -6.67 15.33 -4.09
C HIS A 41 -7.57 14.11 -3.99
N ASP A 42 -7.70 13.58 -2.78
CA ASP A 42 -8.42 12.34 -2.50
C ASP A 42 -9.39 12.54 -1.33
N TYR A 43 -10.53 11.85 -1.35
CA TYR A 43 -11.48 11.91 -0.25
C TYR A 43 -11.01 11.06 0.91
N GLN A 44 -10.79 11.70 2.05
CA GLN A 44 -10.31 11.02 3.24
C GLN A 44 -11.14 11.41 4.46
N SER A 45 -11.17 10.51 5.44
CA SER A 45 -11.63 10.83 6.79
C SER A 45 -10.50 11.55 7.52
N VAL A 46 -10.62 12.87 7.63
CA VAL A 46 -9.57 13.74 8.19
C VAL A 46 -9.88 14.08 9.63
N TYR A 47 -8.92 13.81 10.52
CA TYR A 47 -8.97 14.16 11.93
C TYR A 47 -8.02 15.31 12.21
N GLU A 48 -8.56 16.43 12.69
CA GLU A 48 -7.75 17.55 13.11
C GLU A 48 -7.06 17.25 14.44
N ASN A 49 -5.73 17.39 14.48
CA ASN A 49 -4.92 17.27 15.69
C ASN A 49 -4.90 15.89 16.38
N ALA A 50 -5.30 14.79 15.72
CA ALA A 50 -5.11 13.45 16.27
C ALA A 50 -3.60 13.18 16.46
N LYS A 51 -3.19 12.68 17.64
CA LYS A 51 -1.78 12.50 18.04
C LYS A 51 -1.40 11.04 18.23
N SER A 52 -2.37 10.14 18.23
CA SER A 52 -2.20 8.72 18.43
C SER A 52 -3.31 7.93 17.76
N TYR A 53 -3.08 6.62 17.63
CA TYR A 53 -4.07 5.65 17.13
C TYR A 53 -5.41 5.73 17.88
N ASP A 54 -5.36 5.98 19.20
CA ASP A 54 -6.56 6.02 20.05
C ASP A 54 -7.38 7.31 19.86
N ASP A 55 -6.93 8.27 19.04
CA ASP A 55 -7.66 9.51 18.77
C ASP A 55 -8.63 9.38 17.57
N PHE A 56 -8.63 8.24 16.87
CA PHE A 56 -9.46 7.99 15.68
C PHE A 56 -10.87 7.46 16.02
N TYR A 57 -11.43 7.89 17.15
CA TYR A 57 -12.81 7.60 17.52
C TYR A 57 -13.70 8.84 17.33
N GLY A 58 -14.79 8.72 16.56
CA GLY A 58 -15.76 9.80 16.36
C GLY A 58 -15.39 10.77 15.23
N ASN A 59 -15.51 12.08 15.50
CA ASN A 59 -15.71 13.22 14.56
C ASN A 59 -14.63 13.48 13.48
N GLY A 60 -14.21 12.48 12.72
CA GLY A 60 -13.46 12.70 11.48
C GLY A 60 -14.34 13.41 10.45
N GLU A 61 -13.79 14.40 9.78
CA GLU A 61 -14.46 15.09 8.67
C GLU A 61 -14.14 14.35 7.37
N TYR A 62 -15.16 13.82 6.70
CA TYR A 62 -14.97 13.24 5.37
C TYR A 62 -14.95 14.35 4.32
N LYS A 63 -13.75 14.65 3.80
CA LYS A 63 -13.53 15.75 2.86
C LYS A 63 -12.45 15.42 1.84
N MET A 64 -12.44 16.18 0.75
CA MET A 64 -11.31 16.18 -0.17
C MET A 64 -10.08 16.75 0.54
N PHE A 65 -9.02 15.97 0.57
CA PHE A 65 -7.76 16.29 1.20
C PHE A 65 -6.65 16.32 0.15
N SER A 66 -5.79 17.33 0.23
CA SER A 66 -4.70 17.52 -0.73
C SER A 66 -3.35 17.20 -0.10
N GLU A 67 -2.54 16.38 -0.76
CA GLU A 67 -1.21 16.01 -0.28
C GLU A 67 -0.17 16.11 -1.40
N GLU A 68 0.98 16.70 -1.06
CA GLU A 68 2.15 16.67 -1.93
C GLU A 68 2.80 15.29 -1.98
N MET A 69 3.23 14.92 -3.17
CA MET A 69 4.14 13.81 -3.40
C MET A 69 5.41 14.33 -4.04
N ARG A 70 6.55 14.05 -3.41
CA ARG A 70 7.85 14.60 -3.80
C ARG A 70 8.75 13.53 -4.36
N THR A 71 9.76 13.92 -5.14
CA THR A 71 10.70 12.98 -5.74
C THR A 71 12.14 13.25 -5.35
N TYR A 72 12.92 12.19 -5.16
CA TYR A 72 14.36 12.23 -4.98
C TYR A 72 14.99 10.96 -5.53
N ASN A 73 16.05 11.10 -6.33
CA ASN A 73 16.78 9.98 -6.96
C ASN A 73 15.85 8.97 -7.68
N GLY A 74 14.84 9.47 -8.40
CA GLY A 74 13.90 8.64 -9.16
C GLY A 74 12.89 7.86 -8.31
N LYS A 75 12.88 8.04 -6.98
CA LYS A 75 11.84 7.51 -6.08
C LYS A 75 10.81 8.60 -5.77
N LEU A 76 9.58 8.18 -5.49
CA LEU A 76 8.50 9.05 -5.03
C LEU A 76 8.28 8.87 -3.53
N PHE A 77 7.91 9.94 -2.86
CA PHE A 77 7.76 9.99 -1.41
C PHE A 77 6.49 10.72 -1.02
N LYS A 78 5.86 10.23 0.05
CA LYS A 78 4.73 10.87 0.72
C LYS A 78 5.09 11.20 2.16
N PRO A 79 4.52 12.27 2.73
CA PRO A 79 4.72 12.55 4.13
C PRO A 79 4.00 11.49 4.97
N VAL A 80 4.62 11.08 6.07
CA VAL A 80 4.04 10.07 6.96
C VAL A 80 3.14 10.77 7.97
N ARG A 81 1.84 10.60 7.79
CA ARG A 81 0.81 11.07 8.73
C ARG A 81 0.49 10.03 9.78
N ILE A 82 0.12 10.51 10.96
CA ILE A 82 -0.55 9.67 11.94
C ILE A 82 -1.87 9.22 11.31
N SER A 83 -2.14 7.92 11.33
CA SER A 83 -3.28 7.33 10.62
C SER A 83 -3.85 6.10 11.32
N HIS A 84 -5.11 5.81 11.04
CA HIS A 84 -5.76 4.57 11.45
C HIS A 84 -6.69 4.07 10.33
N GLY A 85 -6.37 2.89 9.77
CA GLY A 85 -7.06 2.41 8.58
C GLY A 85 -6.87 3.37 7.41
N THR A 86 -7.97 3.88 6.84
CA THR A 86 -7.97 4.89 5.78
C THR A 86 -8.09 6.32 6.29
N ALA A 87 -8.28 6.52 7.59
CA ALA A 87 -8.38 7.84 8.20
C ALA A 87 -7.00 8.42 8.47
N ILE A 88 -6.85 9.73 8.28
CA ILE A 88 -5.60 10.46 8.48
C ILE A 88 -5.74 11.57 9.51
N SER A 89 -4.63 11.93 10.15
CA SER A 89 -4.50 13.12 10.96
C SER A 89 -3.86 14.27 10.17
N THR A 90 -4.20 15.52 10.49
CA THR A 90 -3.41 16.66 10.02
C THR A 90 -2.00 16.72 10.63
N ASN A 91 -1.74 15.95 11.71
CA ASN A 91 -0.42 15.76 12.28
C ASN A 91 0.41 14.69 11.55
N PHE A 92 1.73 14.91 11.55
CA PHE A 92 2.72 13.95 11.04
C PHE A 92 3.26 13.05 12.14
N GLU A 93 3.73 11.88 11.75
CA GLU A 93 4.46 10.97 12.62
C GLU A 93 5.77 11.59 13.09
N SER A 94 6.20 11.24 14.30
CA SER A 94 7.49 11.68 14.84
C SER A 94 8.64 10.84 14.26
N PHE A 95 9.89 11.25 14.51
CA PHE A 95 11.06 10.47 14.07
C PHE A 95 11.15 9.08 14.72
N ASP A 96 10.47 8.85 15.84
CA ASP A 96 10.37 7.51 16.44
C ASP A 96 9.64 6.51 15.54
N TYR A 97 8.82 6.99 14.59
CA TYR A 97 8.19 6.15 13.58
C TYR A 97 9.22 5.37 12.78
N ILE A 98 10.28 6.03 12.28
CA ILE A 98 11.33 5.37 11.50
C ILE A 98 11.99 4.28 12.34
N LYS A 99 12.32 4.60 13.60
CA LYS A 99 12.94 3.65 14.53
C LYS A 99 12.10 2.38 14.68
N GLN A 100 10.79 2.52 14.86
CA GLN A 100 9.88 1.37 14.96
C GLN A 100 9.83 0.58 13.65
N ARG A 101 9.79 1.24 12.50
CA ARG A 101 9.70 0.57 11.18
C ARG A 101 10.95 -0.18 10.78
N ILE A 102 12.13 0.31 11.14
CA ILE A 102 13.39 -0.31 10.76
C ILE A 102 13.88 -1.34 11.79
N GLN A 103 13.36 -1.30 13.03
CA GLN A 103 13.79 -2.20 14.11
C GLN A 103 13.54 -3.69 13.76
N ASP A 104 14.49 -4.54 14.18
CA ASP A 104 14.31 -5.98 14.20
C ASP A 104 13.56 -6.40 15.49
N TYR A 105 12.49 -7.19 15.31
CA TYR A 105 11.59 -7.61 16.38
C TYR A 105 11.79 -9.07 16.81
N ASP A 106 12.80 -9.75 16.26
CA ASP A 106 13.10 -11.12 16.65
C ASP A 106 13.35 -11.24 18.17
N PRO A 107 12.75 -12.25 18.85
CA PRO A 107 12.80 -12.36 20.30
C PRO A 107 14.22 -12.66 20.79
N TYR A 108 14.92 -11.64 21.26
CA TYR A 108 16.32 -11.74 21.68
C TYR A 108 16.57 -12.62 22.91
N TRP A 109 15.52 -12.92 23.69
CA TRP A 109 15.60 -13.76 24.90
C TRP A 109 15.53 -15.27 24.60
N LYS A 110 15.37 -15.67 23.34
CA LYS A 110 15.21 -17.07 22.96
C LYS A 110 16.56 -17.78 22.84
N GLY A 111 16.73 -18.87 23.57
CA GLY A 111 17.91 -19.72 23.51
C GLY A 111 19.17 -19.09 24.14
N GLY A 112 20.22 -19.88 24.27
CA GLY A 112 21.48 -19.41 24.87
C GLY A 112 21.60 -19.66 26.37
N GLU A 113 20.70 -20.45 26.97
CA GLU A 113 20.67 -20.74 28.41
C GLU A 113 21.97 -21.43 28.89
N ASP A 114 22.63 -22.17 28.02
CA ASP A 114 23.92 -22.82 28.27
C ASP A 114 25.10 -22.10 27.60
N PHE A 115 24.89 -20.90 27.05
CA PHE A 115 25.97 -20.11 26.50
C PHE A 115 26.84 -19.57 27.63
N THR A 116 28.14 -19.86 27.57
CA THR A 116 29.12 -19.40 28.55
C THR A 116 30.33 -18.80 27.84
N GLU A 117 31.29 -18.27 28.60
CA GLU A 117 32.58 -17.80 28.07
C GLU A 117 33.38 -18.91 27.34
N LYS A 118 33.05 -20.18 27.57
CA LYS A 118 33.69 -21.33 26.89
C LYS A 118 33.03 -21.68 25.56
N SER A 119 31.89 -21.06 25.25
CA SER A 119 31.16 -21.29 24.00
C SER A 119 31.92 -20.74 22.80
N ILE A 120 31.71 -21.35 21.64
CA ILE A 120 32.34 -20.95 20.38
C ILE A 120 31.24 -20.65 19.37
N VAL A 121 31.09 -19.37 19.01
CA VAL A 121 30.23 -18.95 17.91
C VAL A 121 30.80 -19.48 16.60
N LYS A 122 29.95 -20.09 15.79
CA LYS A 122 30.30 -20.66 14.49
C LYS A 122 29.68 -19.87 13.34
N GLU A 123 28.46 -19.37 13.53
CA GLU A 123 27.73 -18.59 12.54
C GLU A 123 26.99 -17.45 13.26
N SER A 124 26.88 -16.30 12.59
CA SER A 124 26.13 -15.14 13.07
C SER A 124 25.52 -14.43 11.88
N ASN A 125 24.23 -14.09 11.98
CA ASN A 125 23.52 -13.33 10.95
C ASN A 125 23.48 -11.82 11.24
N ILE A 126 24.32 -11.31 12.15
CA ILE A 126 24.31 -9.89 12.54
C ILE A 126 24.47 -8.97 11.33
N GLU A 127 25.34 -9.33 10.38
CA GLU A 127 25.57 -8.50 9.19
C GLU A 127 24.38 -8.53 8.23
N GLU A 128 23.70 -9.66 8.10
CA GLU A 128 22.44 -9.77 7.33
C GLU A 128 21.34 -8.90 7.98
N CYS A 129 21.18 -8.96 9.30
CA CYS A 129 20.25 -8.11 10.04
C CYS A 129 20.55 -6.62 9.82
N LYS A 130 21.83 -6.21 9.86
CA LYS A 130 22.24 -4.82 9.58
C LYS A 130 21.86 -4.40 8.17
N GLN A 131 22.15 -5.23 7.17
CA GLN A 131 21.80 -4.94 5.78
C GLN A 131 20.29 -4.76 5.59
N ILE A 132 19.48 -5.59 6.25
CA ILE A 132 18.02 -5.46 6.25
C ILE A 132 17.60 -4.12 6.87
N ILE A 133 18.18 -3.74 8.02
CA ILE A 133 17.85 -2.47 8.69
C ILE A 133 18.24 -1.27 7.80
N PHE A 134 19.43 -1.29 7.19
CA PHE A 134 19.85 -0.23 6.26
C PHE A 134 18.96 -0.16 5.03
N SER A 135 18.60 -1.31 4.45
CA SER A 135 17.68 -1.35 3.30
C SER A 135 16.29 -0.80 3.64
N ARG A 136 15.77 -1.04 4.85
CA ARG A 136 14.51 -0.43 5.31
C ARG A 136 14.66 1.08 5.50
N ALA A 137 15.80 1.53 6.02
CA ALA A 137 16.08 2.95 6.25
C ALA A 137 16.14 3.77 4.95
N GLU A 138 16.56 3.16 3.82
CA GLU A 138 16.56 3.80 2.49
C GLU A 138 15.17 4.17 1.95
N ASN A 139 14.11 3.68 2.59
CA ASN A 139 12.74 4.06 2.28
C ASN A 139 12.31 5.37 2.93
N TYR A 140 13.14 5.98 3.78
CA TYR A 140 12.81 7.19 4.51
C TYR A 140 13.77 8.33 4.23
N VAL A 141 13.22 9.55 4.18
CA VAL A 141 13.97 10.81 4.19
C VAL A 141 13.31 11.79 5.16
N ILE A 142 14.07 12.78 5.62
CA ILE A 142 13.56 13.89 6.42
C ILE A 142 13.51 15.14 5.54
N PHE A 143 12.41 15.87 5.58
CA PHE A 143 12.29 17.17 4.93
C PHE A 143 11.30 18.03 5.72
N ASP A 144 11.67 19.28 6.00
CA ASP A 144 10.84 20.25 6.74
C ASP A 144 10.36 19.70 8.09
N GLY A 145 11.27 19.04 8.82
CA GLY A 145 10.98 18.42 10.11
C GLY A 145 10.00 17.24 10.08
N LYS A 146 9.62 16.74 8.89
CA LYS A 146 8.67 15.64 8.68
C LYS A 146 9.38 14.38 8.20
N VAL A 147 8.83 13.23 8.57
CA VAL A 147 9.19 11.94 7.97
C VAL A 147 8.50 11.80 6.62
N TRP A 148 9.24 11.39 5.61
CA TRP A 148 8.72 11.04 4.29
C TRP A 148 9.10 9.60 3.96
N GLU A 149 8.15 8.83 3.45
CA GLU A 149 8.32 7.42 3.09
C GLU A 149 8.15 7.21 1.58
N THR A 150 8.97 6.33 1.00
CA THR A 150 8.85 5.95 -0.40
C THR A 150 7.47 5.37 -0.69
N CYS A 151 6.88 5.73 -1.83
CA CYS A 151 5.58 5.24 -2.26
C CYS A 151 5.59 4.90 -3.76
N GLY A 152 4.57 4.16 -4.20
CA GLY A 152 4.38 3.87 -5.62
C GLY A 152 3.88 5.10 -6.39
N GLU A 153 4.09 5.12 -7.70
CA GLU A 153 3.53 6.14 -8.58
C GLU A 153 1.99 6.10 -8.55
N PRO A 154 1.30 7.24 -8.41
CA PRO A 154 -0.17 7.30 -8.38
C PRO A 154 -0.76 7.00 -9.76
N MET A 155 -1.87 6.27 -9.78
CA MET A 155 -2.60 5.95 -11.00
C MET A 155 -4.11 5.89 -10.71
N TYR A 156 -4.92 6.06 -11.73
CA TYR A 156 -6.36 5.89 -11.64
C TYR A 156 -6.74 4.43 -11.73
N ASN A 157 -7.76 4.06 -10.95
CA ASN A 157 -8.35 2.74 -10.98
C ASN A 157 -9.88 2.83 -10.99
N VAL A 158 -10.51 2.08 -11.89
CA VAL A 158 -11.94 1.81 -11.88
C VAL A 158 -12.17 0.47 -11.19
N THR A 159 -13.02 0.43 -10.17
CA THR A 159 -13.34 -0.81 -9.44
C THR A 159 -14.84 -0.97 -9.33
N THR A 160 -15.33 -2.17 -9.57
CA THR A 160 -16.74 -2.53 -9.45
C THR A 160 -17.00 -3.20 -8.10
N PHE A 161 -18.19 -2.95 -7.55
CA PHE A 161 -18.64 -3.53 -6.29
C PHE A 161 -20.02 -4.16 -6.47
N GLY A 162 -20.24 -5.28 -5.77
CA GLY A 162 -21.52 -5.96 -5.74
C GLY A 162 -21.99 -6.46 -7.11
N LEU A 163 -23.30 -6.49 -7.31
CA LEU A 163 -23.98 -7.26 -8.34
C LEU A 163 -24.49 -6.40 -9.51
N GLY A 164 -23.96 -5.19 -9.65
CA GLY A 164 -24.44 -4.21 -10.62
C GLY A 164 -25.85 -3.70 -10.27
N HIS A 165 -26.49 -2.98 -11.19
CA HIS A 165 -27.86 -2.46 -11.05
C HIS A 165 -28.02 -1.60 -9.80
N ASN A 166 -27.02 -0.78 -9.49
CA ASN A 166 -26.90 0.05 -8.28
C ASN A 166 -26.72 -0.75 -6.97
N HIS A 167 -26.49 -2.07 -7.05
CA HIS A 167 -26.07 -2.88 -5.91
C HIS A 167 -24.54 -2.87 -5.80
N GLY A 168 -24.00 -1.95 -5.00
CA GLY A 168 -22.57 -1.77 -4.76
C GLY A 168 -21.98 -0.66 -5.62
N GLY A 169 -22.22 -0.69 -6.94
CA GLY A 169 -21.86 0.38 -7.86
C GLY A 169 -20.48 0.25 -8.52
N THR A 170 -20.08 1.30 -9.21
CA THR A 170 -18.77 1.41 -9.89
C THR A 170 -18.02 2.61 -9.31
N GLY A 171 -16.85 2.38 -8.72
CA GLY A 171 -16.01 3.39 -8.11
C GLY A 171 -14.83 3.81 -8.99
N PHE A 172 -14.32 5.01 -8.70
CA PHE A 172 -13.17 5.65 -9.34
C PHE A 172 -12.21 6.10 -8.24
N PHE A 173 -10.97 5.61 -8.24
CA PHE A 173 -10.03 5.78 -7.13
C PHE A 173 -8.61 6.10 -7.62
N ILE A 174 -7.81 6.72 -6.76
CA ILE A 174 -6.35 6.77 -6.89
C ILE A 174 -5.71 5.57 -6.17
N GLN A 175 -4.83 4.85 -6.86
CA GLN A 175 -4.10 3.69 -6.34
C GLN A 175 -2.59 3.85 -6.54
N TYR A 176 -1.81 3.16 -5.72
CA TYR A 176 -0.33 3.21 -5.74
C TYR A 176 0.32 1.85 -6.04
N ASN A 177 -0.49 0.82 -6.24
CA ASN A 177 -0.07 -0.54 -6.55
C ASN A 177 -1.15 -1.27 -7.35
N TYR A 178 -0.74 -2.29 -8.09
CA TYR A 178 -1.68 -3.18 -8.78
C TYR A 178 -2.30 -4.16 -7.78
N ASN A 179 -3.56 -4.53 -8.02
CA ASN A 179 -4.25 -5.63 -7.35
C ASN A 179 -4.29 -6.81 -8.32
N SER A 180 -3.80 -7.99 -7.90
CA SER A 180 -3.75 -9.19 -8.73
C SER A 180 -5.13 -9.68 -9.18
N ASN A 181 -6.19 -9.31 -8.48
CA ASN A 181 -7.55 -9.71 -8.83
C ASN A 181 -8.17 -8.82 -9.92
N ILE A 182 -7.63 -7.61 -10.13
CA ILE A 182 -8.20 -6.60 -11.02
C ILE A 182 -7.41 -6.59 -12.33
N SER A 183 -8.12 -6.63 -13.46
CA SER A 183 -7.52 -6.54 -14.80
C SER A 183 -6.77 -5.23 -15.03
N ASN A 184 -5.68 -5.28 -15.79
CA ASN A 184 -4.95 -4.10 -16.28
C ASN A 184 -5.84 -3.07 -17.00
N LYS A 185 -6.94 -3.50 -17.63
CA LYS A 185 -7.92 -2.62 -18.31
C LYS A 185 -8.56 -1.60 -17.38
N ASN A 186 -8.56 -1.87 -16.08
CA ASN A 186 -9.11 -1.01 -15.04
C ASN A 186 -8.10 0.02 -14.48
N TYR A 187 -6.88 0.06 -15.00
CA TYR A 187 -5.83 0.95 -14.52
C TYR A 187 -5.35 1.90 -15.62
N PHE A 188 -5.18 3.17 -15.26
CA PHE A 188 -4.78 4.26 -16.14
C PHE A 188 -3.73 5.11 -15.44
N ASN A 189 -2.65 5.50 -16.11
CA ASN A 189 -1.63 6.31 -15.44
C ASN A 189 -2.15 7.73 -15.12
N ALA A 190 -1.36 8.50 -14.37
CA ALA A 190 -1.77 9.84 -13.91
C ALA A 190 -2.13 10.82 -15.04
N LEU A 191 -1.64 10.62 -16.28
CA LEU A 191 -1.93 11.48 -17.42
C LEU A 191 -3.20 11.07 -18.18
N GLU A 192 -3.85 9.96 -17.79
CA GLU A 192 -4.95 9.34 -18.53
C GLU A 192 -6.32 9.52 -17.86
N ARG A 193 -6.46 10.54 -17.00
CA ARG A 193 -7.69 10.83 -16.24
C ARG A 193 -8.97 10.78 -17.06
N GLU A 194 -9.03 11.51 -18.17
CA GLU A 194 -10.25 11.57 -18.99
C GLU A 194 -10.58 10.24 -19.66
N LYS A 195 -9.56 9.43 -19.99
CA LYS A 195 -9.76 8.06 -20.48
C LYS A 195 -10.34 7.18 -19.37
N ALA A 196 -9.80 7.30 -18.16
CA ALA A 196 -10.25 6.55 -17.00
C ALA A 196 -11.72 6.88 -16.65
N ILE A 197 -12.11 8.16 -16.69
CA ILE A 197 -13.49 8.60 -16.44
C ILE A 197 -14.43 8.06 -17.52
N THR A 198 -14.04 8.20 -18.79
CA THR A 198 -14.85 7.69 -19.92
C THR A 198 -15.05 6.18 -19.81
N TYR A 199 -13.98 5.44 -19.51
CA TYR A 199 -14.03 4.00 -19.30
C TYR A 199 -14.91 3.62 -18.11
N GLY A 200 -14.74 4.28 -16.97
CA GLY A 200 -15.54 3.99 -15.78
C GLY A 200 -17.02 4.26 -15.99
N LYS A 201 -17.39 5.34 -16.70
CA LYS A 201 -18.79 5.63 -17.04
C LYS A 201 -19.38 4.55 -17.93
N GLN A 202 -18.59 4.03 -18.87
CA GLN A 202 -19.00 2.90 -19.70
C GLN A 202 -19.20 1.61 -18.88
N VAL A 203 -18.29 1.31 -17.95
CA VAL A 203 -18.42 0.16 -17.04
C VAL A 203 -19.69 0.28 -16.20
N ALA A 204 -19.92 1.45 -15.58
CA ALA A 204 -21.11 1.72 -14.78
C ALA A 204 -22.40 1.54 -15.59
N LEU A 205 -22.43 2.10 -16.82
CA LEU A 205 -23.58 1.96 -17.72
C LEU A 205 -23.86 0.50 -18.07
N ASN A 206 -22.82 -0.26 -18.44
CA ASN A 206 -22.94 -1.67 -18.81
C ASN A 206 -23.46 -2.53 -17.66
N ARG A 207 -23.09 -2.20 -16.43
CA ARG A 207 -23.54 -2.90 -15.22
C ARG A 207 -24.91 -2.44 -14.72
N GLY A 208 -25.52 -1.41 -15.31
CA GLY A 208 -26.74 -0.80 -14.77
C GLY A 208 -26.53 0.05 -13.50
N ASP A 209 -25.28 0.42 -13.18
CA ASP A 209 -24.91 1.26 -12.03
C ASP A 209 -25.15 2.76 -12.32
N THR A 210 -26.38 3.13 -12.65
CA THR A 210 -26.75 4.50 -13.06
C THR A 210 -26.40 5.57 -12.03
N ASN A 211 -26.41 5.24 -10.74
CA ASN A 211 -26.06 6.15 -9.64
C ASN A 211 -24.55 6.49 -9.60
N SER A 212 -23.72 5.73 -10.31
CA SER A 212 -22.26 5.93 -10.34
C SER A 212 -21.80 6.84 -11.48
N ILE A 213 -22.68 7.21 -12.41
CA ILE A 213 -22.27 7.86 -13.68
C ILE A 213 -21.99 9.36 -13.51
N ASP A 214 -22.92 10.10 -12.89
CA ASP A 214 -22.92 11.56 -12.95
C ASP A 214 -21.67 12.17 -12.29
N ASN A 215 -21.34 11.68 -11.09
CA ASN A 215 -20.25 12.24 -10.28
C ASN A 215 -18.89 11.56 -10.53
N MET A 216 -18.78 10.68 -11.54
CA MET A 216 -17.56 9.94 -11.77
C MET A 216 -16.41 10.86 -12.17
N GLY A 217 -15.35 10.83 -11.36
CA GLY A 217 -14.21 11.71 -11.53
C GLY A 217 -14.52 13.16 -11.16
N GLU A 218 -15.54 13.47 -10.36
CA GLU A 218 -15.62 14.78 -9.70
C GLU A 218 -14.58 14.92 -8.57
N HIS A 219 -14.17 13.77 -8.02
CA HIS A 219 -13.14 13.63 -7.01
C HIS A 219 -11.96 12.80 -7.53
N ASP A 220 -10.99 12.47 -6.66
CA ASP A 220 -9.79 11.71 -7.01
C ASP A 220 -9.02 12.38 -8.16
N ILE A 221 -8.31 13.46 -7.84
CA ILE A 221 -7.55 14.25 -8.81
C ILE A 221 -6.05 14.08 -8.55
N ILE A 222 -5.30 13.78 -9.61
CA ILE A 222 -3.84 13.75 -9.60
C ILE A 222 -3.38 14.96 -10.40
N GLU A 223 -2.90 16.00 -9.72
CA GLU A 223 -2.21 17.10 -10.37
C GLU A 223 -0.76 16.67 -10.66
N VAL A 224 -0.40 16.58 -11.94
CA VAL A 224 0.93 16.19 -12.38
C VAL A 224 1.79 17.43 -12.60
N LEU A 225 2.79 17.64 -11.75
CA LEU A 225 3.74 18.76 -11.87
C LEU A 225 5.01 18.36 -12.61
N MET A 226 5.38 17.08 -12.57
CA MET A 226 6.53 16.51 -13.26
C MET A 226 6.10 15.33 -14.14
N PRO A 227 5.69 15.55 -15.41
CA PRO A 227 5.22 14.49 -16.30
C PRO A 227 6.24 13.38 -16.55
N GLU A 228 7.54 13.68 -16.47
CA GLU A 228 8.63 12.71 -16.56
C GLU A 228 8.64 11.69 -15.41
N MET A 229 7.95 11.97 -14.30
CA MET A 229 7.74 11.04 -13.20
C MET A 229 6.53 10.13 -13.41
N VAL A 230 5.81 10.27 -14.53
CA VAL A 230 4.73 9.35 -14.93
C VAL A 230 5.34 8.27 -15.82
N THR A 231 5.70 7.16 -15.21
CA THR A 231 6.44 6.06 -15.84
C THR A 231 5.60 4.80 -16.01
N ARG A 232 4.49 4.66 -15.26
CA ARG A 232 3.65 3.47 -15.30
C ARG A 232 3.00 3.25 -16.67
N ASN A 233 3.03 1.99 -17.08
CA ASN A 233 2.22 1.47 -18.18
C ASN A 233 1.44 0.23 -17.72
N PRO A 234 0.23 0.41 -17.16
CA PRO A 234 -0.56 -0.71 -16.64
C PRO A 234 -0.82 -1.81 -17.66
N GLN A 235 -1.02 -1.45 -18.93
CA GLN A 235 -1.29 -2.41 -20.02
C GLN A 235 -0.09 -3.32 -20.34
N LYS A 236 1.13 -2.94 -19.95
CA LYS A 236 2.34 -3.74 -20.12
C LYS A 236 2.83 -4.38 -18.82
N GLU A 237 2.63 -3.69 -17.70
CA GLU A 237 3.18 -4.07 -16.40
C GLU A 237 2.26 -5.01 -15.61
N HIS A 238 0.95 -4.97 -15.88
CA HIS A 238 -0.04 -5.72 -15.13
C HIS A 238 -0.82 -6.71 -16.01
N GLY A 239 -1.28 -7.79 -15.41
CA GLY A 239 -1.98 -8.88 -16.07
C GLY A 239 -3.49 -8.67 -16.22
N GLU A 240 -4.17 -9.69 -16.75
CA GLU A 240 -5.62 -9.69 -16.96
C GLU A 240 -6.44 -9.81 -15.65
N GLY A 241 -5.79 -9.93 -14.50
CA GLY A 241 -6.46 -10.14 -13.21
C GLY A 241 -6.83 -11.59 -12.97
N ASP A 242 -7.75 -11.82 -12.04
CA ASP A 242 -8.25 -13.16 -11.74
C ASP A 242 -9.32 -13.60 -12.75
N SER A 243 -9.15 -14.78 -13.35
CA SER A 243 -10.05 -15.24 -14.41
C SER A 243 -11.47 -15.55 -13.94
N PHE A 244 -11.63 -15.99 -12.69
CA PHE A 244 -12.93 -16.30 -12.13
C PHE A 244 -13.69 -15.02 -11.79
N MET A 245 -13.01 -14.03 -11.22
CA MET A 245 -13.57 -12.70 -10.99
C MET A 245 -14.01 -12.04 -12.30
N ASN A 246 -13.20 -12.13 -13.35
CA ASN A 246 -13.56 -11.62 -14.68
C ASN A 246 -14.83 -12.30 -15.24
N LEU A 247 -14.97 -13.63 -15.05
CA LEU A 247 -16.18 -14.36 -15.47
C LEU A 247 -17.43 -13.90 -14.71
N ILE A 248 -17.31 -13.64 -13.39
CA ILE A 248 -18.40 -13.09 -12.59
C ILE A 248 -18.82 -11.71 -13.13
N GLU A 249 -17.85 -10.83 -13.40
CA GLU A 249 -18.10 -9.49 -13.92
C GLU A 249 -18.77 -9.52 -15.30
N ASP A 250 -18.34 -10.43 -16.18
CA ASP A 250 -18.97 -10.67 -17.48
C ASP A 250 -20.43 -11.09 -17.32
N VAL A 251 -20.73 -12.01 -16.38
CA VAL A 251 -22.11 -12.43 -16.11
C VAL A 251 -22.95 -11.29 -15.58
N ILE A 252 -22.47 -10.54 -14.57
CA ILE A 252 -23.20 -9.41 -13.98
C ILE A 252 -23.59 -8.40 -15.07
N THR A 253 -22.65 -8.07 -15.96
CA THR A 253 -22.83 -7.11 -17.05
C THR A 253 -23.90 -7.54 -18.08
N ASN A 254 -24.26 -8.83 -18.13
CA ASN A 254 -25.24 -9.38 -19.06
C ASN A 254 -26.59 -9.70 -18.40
N THR A 255 -26.88 -9.11 -17.23
CA THR A 255 -28.16 -9.30 -16.52
C THR A 255 -29.02 -8.04 -16.53
N ASP A 256 -30.32 -8.20 -16.28
CA ASP A 256 -31.27 -7.08 -16.24
C ASP A 256 -31.61 -6.63 -14.80
N SER A 257 -31.11 -7.34 -13.78
CA SER A 257 -31.32 -6.97 -12.37
C SER A 257 -30.28 -7.56 -11.42
N SER A 258 -30.10 -6.93 -10.25
CA SER A 258 -29.22 -7.44 -9.19
C SER A 258 -29.65 -8.81 -8.65
N MET A 259 -30.95 -9.13 -8.69
CA MET A 259 -31.46 -10.46 -8.31
C MET A 259 -30.99 -11.54 -9.28
N GLU A 260 -31.11 -11.29 -10.59
CA GLU A 260 -30.64 -12.20 -11.63
C GLU A 260 -29.11 -12.36 -11.56
N ALA A 261 -28.37 -11.26 -11.46
CA ALA A 261 -26.93 -11.26 -11.26
C ALA A 261 -26.53 -12.11 -10.04
N GLY A 262 -27.24 -11.95 -8.93
CA GLY A 262 -27.01 -12.70 -7.70
C GLY A 262 -27.23 -14.21 -7.86
N LEU A 263 -28.32 -14.62 -8.53
CA LEU A 263 -28.61 -16.02 -8.80
C LEU A 263 -27.54 -16.67 -9.70
N LEU A 264 -27.16 -16.01 -10.79
CA LEU A 264 -26.14 -16.53 -11.71
C LEU A 264 -24.76 -16.59 -11.05
N THR A 265 -24.39 -15.57 -10.27
CA THR A 265 -23.13 -15.55 -9.51
C THR A 265 -23.10 -16.68 -8.49
N ALA A 266 -24.20 -16.92 -7.76
CA ALA A 266 -24.30 -18.04 -6.82
C ALA A 266 -24.14 -19.40 -7.52
N CYS A 267 -24.73 -19.58 -8.71
CA CYS A 267 -24.54 -20.78 -9.53
C CYS A 267 -23.08 -20.95 -9.96
N LEU A 268 -22.40 -19.87 -10.40
CA LEU A 268 -20.99 -19.91 -10.76
C LEU A 268 -20.12 -20.33 -9.57
N CYS A 269 -20.31 -19.72 -8.40
CA CYS A 269 -19.58 -20.05 -7.19
C CYS A 269 -19.81 -21.50 -6.76
N ALA A 270 -21.06 -21.98 -6.79
CA ALA A 270 -21.38 -23.37 -6.44
C ALA A 270 -20.70 -24.37 -7.39
N ASN A 271 -20.67 -24.05 -8.69
CA ASN A 271 -19.98 -24.88 -9.68
C ASN A 271 -18.47 -24.88 -9.47
N GLU A 272 -17.86 -23.74 -9.13
CA GLU A 272 -16.42 -23.65 -8.87
C GLU A 272 -16.02 -24.46 -7.64
N ILE A 273 -16.77 -24.36 -6.54
CA ILE A 273 -16.55 -25.16 -5.32
C ILE A 273 -16.63 -26.66 -5.62
N SER A 274 -17.51 -27.07 -6.52
CA SER A 274 -17.68 -28.50 -6.86
C SER A 274 -16.54 -29.10 -7.68
N LYS A 275 -15.60 -28.29 -8.17
CA LYS A 275 -14.42 -28.74 -8.92
C LYS A 275 -13.23 -29.09 -8.01
N GLU A 276 -13.28 -28.69 -6.73
CA GLU A 276 -12.30 -29.05 -5.69
C GLU A 276 -12.60 -30.43 -5.09
#